data_AF-A0A368F7T0-F1
#
_entry.id   AF-A0A368F7T0-F1
#
_cell.length_a   1.000
_cell.length_b   1.000
_cell.length_c   1.000
_cell.angle_alpha   90.00
_cell.angle_beta   90.00
_cell.angle_gamma   90.00
#
_symmetry.space_group_name_H-M   'P 1'
#
loop_
_entity.id
_entity.type
_entity.pdbx_description
1 polymer ?
#
loop_
_entity_poly.entity_id
_entity_poly.type
_entity_poly.pdbx_seq_one_letter_code
_entity_poly.pdbx_strand_id
1 'polypeptide(L)'
;MTRLGLKRSGRVAHLLSLTLTDAIKGADAVQRTWTQLLFDCRVLSTMFPDDRLKKLIPVIESHVDPFDLSLLSSHLATNVRLAVSRSQASTLYGLGDCTFSPSVD
;
A
#
# COMPACT_ATOMS: atom_id res chain seq x y z
N MET A 1 -2.33 -3.19 -21.09
CA MET A 1 -3.02 -3.91 -19.99
C MET A 1 -4.34 -4.47 -20.51
N THR A 2 -4.51 -5.79 -20.55
CA THR A 2 -5.71 -6.47 -21.09
C THR A 2 -6.92 -6.30 -20.14
N ARG A 3 -8.15 -6.29 -20.69
CA ARG A 3 -9.41 -6.14 -19.91
C ARG A 3 -9.56 -7.12 -18.74
N LEU A 4 -8.91 -8.29 -18.81
CA LEU A 4 -8.87 -9.29 -17.74
C LEU A 4 -8.00 -8.86 -16.55
N GLY A 5 -6.88 -8.18 -16.79
CA GLY A 5 -6.01 -7.65 -15.74
C GLY A 5 -6.69 -6.56 -14.91
N LEU A 6 -7.51 -5.72 -15.55
CA LEU A 6 -8.27 -4.67 -14.87
C LEU A 6 -9.34 -5.26 -13.92
N LYS A 7 -10.03 -6.34 -14.34
CA LYS A 7 -11.01 -7.04 -13.50
C LYS A 7 -10.37 -7.71 -12.28
N ARG A 8 -9.18 -8.30 -12.43
CA ARG A 8 -8.43 -8.90 -11.32
C ARG A 8 -7.94 -7.83 -10.35
N SER A 9 -7.39 -6.73 -10.88
CA SER A 9 -6.94 -5.57 -10.08
C SER A 9 -8.07 -5.00 -9.23
N GLY A 10 -9.26 -4.79 -9.81
CA GLY A 10 -10.42 -4.29 -9.05
C GLY A 10 -10.93 -5.26 -7.96
N ARG A 11 -10.77 -6.58 -8.14
CA ARG A 11 -11.11 -7.57 -7.10
C ARG A 11 -10.08 -7.60 -5.97
N VAL A 12 -8.79 -7.47 -6.30
CA VAL A 12 -7.72 -7.35 -5.30
C VAL A 12 -7.91 -6.07 -4.48
N ALA A 13 -8.13 -4.93 -5.15
CA ALA A 13 -8.42 -3.66 -4.48
C ALA A 13 -9.65 -3.74 -3.57
N HIS A 14 -10.70 -4.44 -4.01
CA HIS A 14 -11.88 -4.67 -3.19
C HIS A 14 -11.54 -5.44 -1.90
N LEU A 15 -10.87 -6.59 -2.01
CA LEU A 15 -10.50 -7.40 -0.85
C LEU A 15 -9.58 -6.64 0.10
N LEU A 16 -8.56 -5.94 -0.44
CA LEU A 16 -7.69 -5.07 0.36
C LEU A 16 -8.47 -3.98 1.09
N SER A 17 -9.43 -3.33 0.41
CA SER A 17 -10.25 -2.29 1.05
C SER A 17 -11.10 -2.86 2.19
N LEU A 18 -11.66 -4.06 2.04
CA LEU A 18 -12.43 -4.71 3.09
C LEU A 18 -11.54 -5.08 4.28
N THR A 19 -10.39 -5.71 4.01
CA THR A 19 -9.43 -6.09 5.06
C THR A 19 -8.91 -4.89 5.83
N LEU A 20 -8.55 -3.80 5.14
CA LEU A 20 -8.11 -2.57 5.81
C LEU A 20 -9.23 -1.91 6.61
N THR A 21 -10.46 -1.89 6.07
CA THR A 21 -11.62 -1.34 6.79
C THR A 21 -11.89 -2.10 8.09
N ASP A 22 -11.80 -3.42 8.05
CA ASP A 22 -11.98 -4.26 9.25
C ASP A 22 -10.83 -4.07 10.24
N ALA A 23 -9.59 -4.04 9.75
CA ALA A 23 -8.40 -3.88 10.58
C ALA A 23 -8.34 -2.54 11.33
N ILE A 24 -8.85 -1.45 10.74
CA ILE A 24 -8.87 -0.13 11.40
C ILE A 24 -10.10 0.08 12.30
N LYS A 25 -11.13 -0.77 12.17
CA LYS A 25 -12.38 -0.60 12.91
C LYS A 25 -12.16 -0.85 14.40
N GLY A 26 -12.21 0.24 15.19
CA GLY A 26 -12.02 0.16 16.64
C GLY A 26 -10.59 -0.21 17.05
N ALA A 27 -9.62 -0.06 16.14
CA ALA A 27 -8.22 -0.32 16.44
C ALA A 27 -7.68 0.76 17.40
N ASP A 28 -6.99 0.30 18.44
CA ASP A 28 -6.17 1.14 19.32
C ASP A 28 -4.71 0.70 19.14
N ALA A 29 -4.05 1.33 18.18
CA ALA A 29 -2.67 1.02 17.81
C ALA A 29 -1.74 2.20 18.09
N VAL A 30 -0.46 1.89 18.31
CA VAL A 30 0.56 2.92 18.51
C VAL A 30 0.78 3.75 17.24
N GLN A 31 1.22 5.01 17.39
CA GLN A 31 1.44 5.96 16.29
C GLN A 31 2.30 5.40 15.14
N ARG A 32 3.30 4.57 15.47
CA ARG A 32 4.16 3.91 14.46
C ARG A 32 3.35 3.00 13.54
N THR A 33 2.38 2.26 14.09
CA THR A 33 1.53 1.35 13.32
C THR A 33 0.62 2.13 12.37
N TRP A 34 0.03 3.23 12.84
CA TRP A 34 -0.79 4.09 11.97
C TRP A 34 0.01 4.72 10.83
N THR A 35 1.23 5.18 11.12
CA THR A 35 2.15 5.70 10.09
C THR A 35 2.54 4.63 9.05
N GLN A 36 2.82 3.41 9.49
CA GLN A 36 3.11 2.28 8.60
C GLN A 36 1.89 1.94 7.73
N LEU A 37 0.70 1.87 8.34
CA LEU A 37 -0.54 1.61 7.63
C LEU A 37 -0.87 2.70 6.62
N LEU A 38 -0.59 3.96 6.94
CA LEU A 38 -0.75 5.10 6.03
C LEU A 38 0.18 4.96 4.81
N PHE A 39 1.43 4.59 5.04
CA PHE A 39 2.38 4.31 3.96
C PHE A 39 1.88 3.17 3.06
N ASP A 40 1.53 2.03 3.65
CA ASP A 40 1.06 0.86 2.91
C ASP A 40 -0.21 1.16 2.11
N CYS A 41 -1.19 1.84 2.72
CA CYS A 41 -2.42 2.23 2.05
C CYS A 41 -2.17 3.16 0.86
N ARG A 42 -1.22 4.09 0.96
CA ARG A 42 -0.82 4.98 -0.15
C ARG A 42 -0.10 4.23 -1.27
N VAL A 43 0.76 3.26 -0.93
CA VAL A 43 1.39 2.36 -1.92
C VAL A 43 0.31 1.55 -2.64
N LEU A 44 -0.56 0.87 -1.91
CA LEU A 44 -1.63 0.05 -2.47
C LEU A 44 -2.59 0.88 -3.34
N SER A 45 -2.98 2.08 -2.90
CA SER A 45 -3.81 2.98 -3.69
C SER A 45 -3.16 3.46 -4.98
N THR A 46 -1.82 3.49 -5.03
CA THR A 46 -1.06 3.85 -6.25
C THR A 46 -0.91 2.65 -7.19
N MET A 47 -0.68 1.45 -6.64
CA MET A 47 -0.58 0.21 -7.42
C MET A 47 -1.93 -0.28 -7.96
N PHE A 48 -2.99 -0.08 -7.19
CA PHE A 48 -4.36 -0.47 -7.50
C PHE A 48 -5.25 0.77 -7.46
N PRO A 49 -5.39 1.50 -8.59
CA PRO A 49 -6.14 2.75 -8.63
C PRO A 49 -7.64 2.47 -8.46
N ASP A 50 -8.08 2.44 -7.21
CA ASP A 50 -9.44 2.17 -6.77
C ASP A 50 -9.84 3.19 -5.70
N ASP A 51 -11.00 3.83 -5.87
CA ASP A 51 -11.42 4.91 -4.99
C ASP A 51 -11.76 4.43 -3.58
N ARG A 52 -12.03 3.14 -3.37
CA ARG A 52 -12.25 2.59 -2.02
C ARG A 52 -10.98 2.65 -1.19
N LEU A 53 -9.82 2.34 -1.78
CA LEU A 53 -8.53 2.44 -1.09
C LEU A 53 -8.18 3.91 -0.81
N LYS A 54 -8.43 4.82 -1.75
CA LYS A 54 -8.20 6.26 -1.55
C LYS A 54 -9.04 6.81 -0.39
N LYS A 55 -10.28 6.35 -0.22
CA LYS A 55 -11.17 6.78 0.86
C LYS A 55 -10.70 6.37 2.26
N LEU A 56 -9.84 5.36 2.37
CA LEU A 56 -9.28 4.92 3.65
C LEU A 56 -8.12 5.80 4.12
N ILE A 57 -7.43 6.48 3.21
CA ILE A 57 -6.31 7.39 3.53
C ILE A 57 -6.70 8.44 4.58
N PRO A 58 -7.76 9.26 4.39
CA PRO A 58 -8.13 10.27 5.40
C PRO A 58 -8.59 9.65 6.72
N VAL A 59 -9.15 8.43 6.70
CA VAL A 59 -9.53 7.72 7.93
C VAL A 59 -8.27 7.35 8.72
N ILE A 60 -7.27 6.78 8.06
CA ILE A 60 -5.99 6.41 8.68
C ILE A 60 -5.23 7.66 9.15
N GLU A 61 -5.22 8.74 8.36
CA GLU A 61 -4.61 10.02 8.74
C GLU A 61 -5.21 10.59 10.02
N SER A 62 -6.51 10.40 10.28
CA SER A 62 -7.15 10.88 11.52
C SER A 62 -6.63 10.22 12.80
N HIS A 63 -5.90 9.09 12.68
CA HIS A 63 -5.26 8.41 13.80
C HIS A 63 -3.78 8.78 14.00
N VAL A 64 -3.20 9.55 13.08
CA VAL A 64 -1.80 10.01 13.18
C VAL A 64 -1.79 11.44 13.73
N ASP A 65 -0.83 11.73 14.61
CA ASP A 65 -0.66 13.09 15.12
C ASP A 65 -0.46 14.10 13.97
N PRO A 66 -1.16 15.26 13.95
CA PRO A 66 -1.04 16.23 12.87
C PRO A 66 0.36 16.83 12.69
N PHE A 67 1.12 17.00 13.77
CA PHE A 67 2.50 17.46 13.70
C PHE A 67 3.38 16.40 13.03
N ASP A 68 3.24 15.13 13.43
CA ASP A 68 3.94 14.02 12.78
C ASP A 68 3.58 13.91 11.29
N LEU A 69 2.29 14.00 10.93
CA LEU A 69 1.85 14.03 9.53
C LEU A 69 2.50 15.16 8.74
N SER A 70 2.61 16.36 9.33
CA SER A 70 3.24 17.51 8.67
C SER A 70 4.71 17.23 8.36
N LEU A 71 5.46 16.64 9.29
CA LEU A 71 6.87 16.27 9.14
C LEU A 71 7.08 15.12 8.15
N LEU A 72 6.20 14.13 8.18
CA LEU A 72 6.33 12.89 7.41
C LEU A 72 5.79 13.01 5.99
N SER A 73 4.92 13.99 5.68
CA SER A 73 4.21 14.10 4.40
C SER A 73 5.10 13.95 3.16
N SER A 74 6.21 14.71 3.09
CA SER A 74 7.16 14.70 1.97
C SER A 74 7.94 13.38 1.87
N HIS A 75 8.31 12.81 3.02
CA HIS A 75 9.00 11.53 3.14
C HIS A 75 8.11 10.37 2.70
N LEU A 76 6.85 10.36 3.16
CA LEU A 76 5.84 9.39 2.75
C LEU A 76 5.60 9.46 1.25
N ALA A 77 5.42 10.65 0.67
CA ALA A 77 5.22 10.78 -0.78
C ALA A 77 6.41 10.25 -1.58
N THR A 78 7.63 10.53 -1.14
CA THR A 78 8.86 10.04 -1.80
C THR A 78 9.01 8.52 -1.67
N ASN A 79 8.80 7.99 -0.48
CA ASN A 79 8.92 6.56 -0.23
C ASN A 79 7.83 5.77 -0.95
N VAL A 80 6.61 6.30 -1.08
CA VAL A 80 5.52 5.68 -1.85
C VAL A 80 5.94 5.56 -3.33
N ARG A 81 6.48 6.64 -3.92
CA ARG A 81 7.00 6.59 -5.29
C ARG A 81 8.10 5.54 -5.44
N LEU A 82 9.07 5.51 -4.52
CA LEU A 82 10.16 4.53 -4.57
C LEU A 82 9.67 3.08 -4.43
N ALA A 83 8.74 2.82 -3.51
CA ALA A 83 8.17 1.49 -3.31
C ALA A 83 7.44 1.00 -4.56
N VAL A 84 6.57 1.84 -5.13
CA VAL A 84 5.84 1.51 -6.36
C VAL A 84 6.80 1.28 -7.52
N SER A 85 7.80 2.14 -7.71
CA SER A 85 8.80 1.98 -8.78
C SER A 85 9.58 0.67 -8.64
N ARG A 86 9.97 0.28 -7.42
CA ARG A 86 10.64 -1.00 -7.16
C ARG A 86 9.73 -2.19 -7.43
N SER A 87 8.47 -2.15 -7.02
CA SER A 87 7.50 -3.22 -7.31
C SER A 87 7.21 -3.38 -8.80
N GLN A 88 7.15 -2.28 -9.55
CA GLN A 88 7.00 -2.31 -11.01
C GLN A 88 8.27 -2.81 -11.70
N ALA A 89 9.45 -2.40 -11.25
CA ALA A 89 10.72 -2.94 -11.73
C ALA A 89 10.79 -4.46 -11.48
N SER A 90 10.43 -4.93 -10.29
CA SER A 90 10.32 -6.38 -10.01
C SER A 90 9.32 -7.09 -10.92
N THR A 91 8.22 -6.43 -11.33
CA THR A 91 7.26 -7.03 -12.27
C THR A 91 7.80 -7.03 -13.71
N LEU A 92 8.55 -6.00 -14.08
CA LEU A 92 9.10 -5.83 -15.43
C LEU A 92 10.34 -6.72 -15.66
N TYR A 93 11.17 -6.90 -14.65
CA TYR A 93 12.35 -7.77 -14.66
C TYR A 93 12.04 -9.20 -14.16
N GLY A 94 10.94 -9.40 -13.42
CA GLY A 94 10.58 -10.67 -12.76
C GLY A 94 9.67 -11.63 -13.54
N LEU A 95 9.47 -11.42 -14.85
CA LEU A 95 9.14 -12.54 -15.74
C LEU A 95 10.40 -13.35 -16.14
N GLY A 96 11.58 -13.00 -15.59
CA GLY A 96 12.85 -13.67 -15.84
C GLY A 96 13.37 -14.60 -14.73
N ASP A 97 12.84 -14.58 -13.50
CA ASP A 97 13.41 -15.39 -12.41
C ASP A 97 12.36 -15.91 -11.42
N CYS A 98 11.75 -17.03 -11.80
CA CYS A 98 11.34 -18.02 -10.81
C CYS A 98 12.58 -18.83 -10.41
N THR A 99 13.41 -18.30 -9.52
CA THR A 99 14.42 -19.12 -8.83
C THR A 99 14.34 -18.87 -7.32
N PHE A 100 13.65 -19.82 -6.67
CA PHE A 100 13.93 -20.24 -5.31
C PHE A 100 15.45 -20.23 -5.09
N SER A 101 15.96 -19.31 -4.28
CA SER A 101 17.34 -19.41 -3.81
C SER A 101 17.35 -20.46 -2.69
N PRO A 102 17.93 -21.66 -2.87
CA PRO A 102 18.17 -22.51 -1.73
C PRO A 102 19.18 -21.79 -0.83
N SER A 103 18.89 -21.76 0.47
CA SER A 103 19.86 -21.40 1.49
C SER A 103 21.14 -22.20 1.28
N VAL A 104 22.27 -21.51 1.18
CA VAL A 104 23.59 -22.15 1.26
C VAL A 104 24.01 -22.07 2.72
N ASP A 105 24.24 -23.24 3.32
CA ASP A 105 24.87 -23.42 4.63
C ASP A 105 26.24 -22.73 4.71
#